data_AF-A0A2E5PHK3-F1
#
_entry.id   AF-A0A2E5PHK3-F1
#
_cell.length_a   1.000
_cell.length_b   1.000
_cell.length_c   1.000
_cell.angle_alpha   90.00
_cell.angle_beta   90.00
_cell.angle_gamma   90.00
#
_symmetry.space_group_name_H-M   'P 1'
#
loop_
_entity.id
_entity.type
_entity.pdbx_description
1 polymer ?
#
loop_
_entity_poly.entity_id
_entity_poly.type
_entity_poly.pdbx_seq_one_letter_code
_entity_poly.pdbx_strand_id
1 'polypeptide(L)'
;MMTPITLDALETLIIQAMRRHIDVGSDVWLPAESKVTFDKIETYMQLFIDLLRGQDPFAVKLKPLLDPKATLFEMQLLYAISEKRRGNHKAVSEVLNWWFPQANVPEAQEILCGVATLLNKAGVKLHTSKQLKEKMLVASVTRPEQHYSSNYVNRDQHPVSKYLTAETFH
;
A
#
# COMPACT_ATOMS: atom_id res chain seq x y z
N MET A 1 10.78 -17.75 -14.73
CA MET A 1 10.40 -16.44 -15.33
C MET A 1 9.50 -15.73 -14.34
N MET A 2 9.88 -14.53 -13.89
CA MET A 2 9.08 -13.67 -13.01
C MET A 2 7.86 -13.19 -13.79
N THR A 3 6.64 -13.51 -13.36
CA THR A 3 5.43 -12.84 -13.86
C THR A 3 5.34 -11.52 -13.11
N PRO A 4 5.56 -10.36 -13.76
CA PRO A 4 5.36 -9.08 -13.10
C PRO A 4 3.93 -9.00 -12.60
N ILE A 5 3.74 -8.46 -11.40
CA ILE A 5 2.40 -8.16 -10.86
C ILE A 5 1.82 -7.06 -11.74
N THR A 6 1.01 -7.43 -12.73
CA THR A 6 0.32 -6.47 -13.58
C THR A 6 -0.85 -5.90 -12.80
N LEU A 7 -0.76 -4.61 -12.48
CA LEU A 7 -1.88 -3.83 -12.00
C LEU A 7 -2.73 -3.43 -13.20
N ASP A 8 -4.04 -3.31 -13.00
CA ASP A 8 -4.84 -2.63 -14.02
C ASP A 8 -4.48 -1.13 -14.08
N ALA A 9 -4.95 -0.45 -15.12
CA ALA A 9 -4.72 0.98 -15.30
C ALA A 9 -5.20 1.79 -14.08
N LEU A 10 -6.24 1.34 -13.39
CA LEU A 10 -6.90 2.09 -12.33
C LEU A 10 -6.20 1.94 -10.98
N GLU A 11 -5.76 0.74 -10.64
CA GLU A 11 -4.85 0.46 -9.53
C GLU A 11 -3.52 1.19 -9.71
N THR A 12 -3.02 1.24 -10.95
CA THR A 12 -1.84 2.03 -11.30
C THR A 12 -2.07 3.51 -11.02
N LEU A 13 -3.23 4.06 -11.39
CA LEU A 13 -3.59 5.46 -11.10
C LEU A 13 -3.71 5.72 -9.59
N ILE A 14 -4.26 4.80 -8.80
CA ILE A 14 -4.33 4.96 -7.35
C ILE A 14 -2.93 4.92 -6.74
N ILE A 15 -2.05 4.01 -7.18
CA ILE A 15 -0.65 3.98 -6.74
C ILE A 15 0.07 5.27 -7.13
N GLN A 16 -0.17 5.78 -8.34
CA GLN A 16 0.38 7.07 -8.75
C GLN A 16 -0.12 8.21 -7.85
N ALA A 17 -1.40 8.22 -7.47
CA ALA A 17 -1.93 9.16 -6.49
C ALA A 17 -1.27 9.00 -5.11
N MET A 18 -0.92 7.79 -4.68
CA MET A 18 -0.12 7.57 -3.47
C MET A 18 1.29 8.15 -3.58
N ARG A 19 1.90 8.12 -4.78
CA ARG A 19 3.31 8.52 -5.00
C ARG A 19 3.51 9.99 -5.34
N ARG A 20 2.47 10.69 -5.80
CA ARG A 20 2.58 12.04 -6.40
C ARG A 20 3.26 13.06 -5.49
N HIS A 21 3.07 12.97 -4.18
CA HIS A 21 3.73 13.85 -3.22
C HIS A 21 5.25 13.69 -3.12
N ILE A 22 5.82 12.61 -3.63
CA ILE A 22 7.28 12.39 -3.67
C ILE A 22 7.91 13.10 -4.87
N ASP A 23 7.13 13.35 -5.92
CA ASP A 23 7.62 13.87 -7.19
C ASP A 23 6.79 15.08 -7.62
N VAL A 24 7.05 16.22 -6.96
CA VAL A 24 6.30 17.48 -7.06
C VAL A 24 6.38 18.14 -8.46
N GLY A 25 7.11 17.55 -9.42
CA GLY A 25 7.28 18.08 -10.78
C GLY A 25 6.59 17.28 -11.89
N SER A 26 6.00 16.13 -11.57
CA SER A 26 5.52 15.18 -12.58
C SER A 26 4.00 15.14 -12.63
N ASP A 27 3.39 15.71 -13.67
CA ASP A 27 1.94 15.64 -13.89
C ASP A 27 1.56 14.33 -14.60
N VAL A 28 0.73 13.52 -13.94
CA VAL A 28 0.06 12.38 -14.59
C VAL A 28 -1.09 12.95 -15.43
N TRP A 29 -1.07 12.69 -16.74
CA TRP A 29 -2.18 13.07 -17.59
C TRP A 29 -3.41 12.22 -17.23
N LEU A 30 -4.44 12.88 -16.72
CA LEU A 30 -5.75 12.31 -16.43
C LEU A 30 -6.82 13.04 -17.25
N PRO A 31 -7.83 12.35 -17.80
CA PRO A 31 -9.01 12.99 -18.33
C PRO A 31 -9.63 13.93 -17.29
N ALA A 32 -10.11 15.10 -17.71
CA ALA A 32 -10.59 16.15 -16.80
C ALA A 32 -11.67 15.67 -15.81
N GLU A 33 -12.54 14.75 -16.26
CA GLU A 33 -13.60 14.13 -15.47
C GLU A 33 -13.06 13.26 -14.32
N SER A 34 -11.96 12.56 -14.57
CA SER A 34 -11.28 11.72 -13.58
C SER A 34 -10.36 12.56 -12.68
N LYS A 35 -9.77 13.64 -13.21
CA LYS A 35 -8.79 14.48 -12.50
C LYS A 35 -9.32 14.97 -11.16
N VAL A 36 -10.54 15.53 -11.12
CA VAL A 36 -11.14 16.05 -9.87
C VAL A 36 -11.30 14.96 -8.80
N THR A 37 -11.63 13.74 -9.21
CA THR A 37 -11.76 12.61 -8.27
C THR A 37 -10.40 12.18 -7.75
N PHE A 38 -9.41 12.07 -8.64
CA PHE A 38 -8.06 11.62 -8.29
C PHE A 38 -7.26 12.64 -7.48
N ASP A 39 -7.44 13.95 -7.70
CA ASP A 39 -6.83 14.99 -6.87
C ASP A 39 -7.35 14.92 -5.41
N LYS A 40 -8.65 14.59 -5.23
CA LYS A 40 -9.21 14.35 -3.89
C LYS A 40 -8.68 13.05 -3.27
N ILE A 41 -8.58 11.98 -4.06
CA ILE A 41 -8.00 10.72 -3.59
C ILE A 41 -6.55 10.94 -3.15
N GLU A 42 -5.76 11.66 -3.94
CA GLU A 42 -4.39 12.05 -3.62
C GLU A 42 -4.32 12.79 -2.27
N THR A 43 -5.19 13.76 -2.04
CA THR A 43 -5.26 14.48 -0.76
C THR A 43 -5.46 13.52 0.41
N TYR A 44 -6.38 12.55 0.29
CA TYR A 44 -6.58 11.54 1.33
C TYR A 44 -5.38 10.58 1.47
N MET A 45 -4.74 10.18 0.37
CA MET A 45 -3.54 9.35 0.42
C MET A 45 -2.40 10.07 1.12
N GLN A 46 -2.24 11.37 0.87
CA GLN A 46 -1.25 12.19 1.53
C GLN A 46 -1.49 12.24 3.04
N LEU A 47 -2.72 12.55 3.46
CA LEU A 47 -3.08 12.56 4.88
C LEU A 47 -2.81 11.20 5.56
N PHE A 48 -3.12 10.09 4.89
CA PHE A 48 -2.85 8.76 5.41
C PHE A 48 -1.36 8.50 5.60
N ILE A 49 -0.55 8.88 4.61
CA ILE A 49 0.89 8.64 4.61
C ILE A 49 1.59 9.54 5.63
N ASP A 50 1.15 10.79 5.77
CA ASP A 50 1.67 11.72 6.78
C ASP A 50 1.32 11.27 8.19
N LEU A 51 0.09 10.79 8.41
CA LEU A 51 -0.31 10.18 9.68
C LEU A 51 0.61 9.01 10.04
N LEU A 52 0.93 8.15 9.06
CA LEU A 52 1.80 7.00 9.27
C LEU A 52 3.27 7.41 9.52
N ARG A 53 3.79 8.37 8.75
CA ARG A 53 5.15 8.92 8.94
C ARG A 53 5.32 9.61 10.29
N GLY A 54 4.27 10.23 10.81
CA GLY A 54 4.27 10.82 12.15
C GLY A 54 4.46 9.78 13.27
N GLN A 55 4.16 8.51 13.01
CA GLN A 55 4.35 7.40 13.96
C GLN A 55 5.64 6.62 13.68
N ASP A 56 5.89 6.30 12.41
CA ASP A 56 7.10 5.63 11.94
C ASP A 56 7.57 6.26 10.62
N PRO A 57 8.62 7.11 10.65
CA PRO A 57 9.19 7.74 9.46
C PRO A 57 9.69 6.76 8.40
N PHE A 58 9.95 5.49 8.74
CA PHE A 58 10.50 4.48 7.85
C PHE A 58 9.47 3.44 7.38
N ALA A 59 8.25 3.45 7.92
CA ALA A 59 7.19 2.52 7.55
C ALA A 59 6.79 2.64 6.07
N VAL A 60 6.91 3.84 5.50
CA VAL A 60 6.47 4.13 4.14
C VAL A 60 7.65 4.26 3.19
N LYS A 61 7.91 3.20 2.44
CA LYS A 61 8.78 3.23 1.25
C LYS A 61 7.92 3.17 0.00
N LEU A 62 7.81 4.30 -0.69
CA LEU A 62 7.18 4.37 -2.00
C LEU A 62 8.25 4.48 -3.07
N LYS A 63 7.85 4.14 -4.29
CA LYS A 63 8.70 4.23 -5.48
C LYS A 63 8.47 5.56 -6.23
N PRO A 64 9.36 5.91 -7.17
CA PRO A 64 9.13 7.03 -8.08
C PRO A 64 7.78 6.91 -8.80
N LEU A 65 7.18 8.05 -9.15
CA LEU A 65 5.81 8.15 -9.66
C LEU A 65 5.52 7.16 -10.80
N LEU A 66 6.40 7.10 -11.79
CA LEU A 66 6.24 6.30 -13.01
C LEU A 66 6.87 4.90 -12.92
N ASP A 67 7.33 4.45 -11.75
CA ASP A 67 7.87 3.09 -11.59
C ASP A 67 6.75 2.05 -11.81
N PRO A 68 6.90 1.11 -12.76
CA PRO A 68 5.83 0.15 -13.06
C PRO A 68 5.61 -0.89 -11.95
N LYS A 69 6.51 -1.00 -10.96
CA LYS A 69 6.42 -1.99 -9.89
C LYS A 69 5.83 -1.36 -8.64
N ALA A 70 4.87 -2.04 -8.00
CA ALA A 70 4.36 -1.66 -6.69
C ALA A 70 5.25 -2.16 -5.54
N THR A 71 5.27 -1.45 -4.42
CA THR A 71 5.85 -1.92 -3.16
C THR A 71 4.82 -2.76 -2.39
N LEU A 72 5.28 -3.53 -1.41
CA LEU A 72 4.38 -4.30 -0.54
C LEU A 72 3.39 -3.39 0.20
N PHE A 73 3.85 -2.23 0.68
CA PHE A 73 3.00 -1.24 1.32
C PHE A 73 1.90 -0.74 0.38
N GLU A 74 2.24 -0.36 -0.85
CA GLU A 74 1.28 0.10 -1.85
C GLU A 74 0.23 -0.98 -2.15
N MET A 75 0.64 -2.25 -2.24
CA MET A 75 -0.26 -3.39 -2.42
C MET A 75 -1.16 -3.63 -1.21
N GLN A 76 -0.63 -3.55 0.01
CA GLN A 76 -1.41 -3.70 1.23
C GLN A 76 -2.43 -2.57 1.41
N LEU A 77 -2.08 -1.34 1.02
CA LEU A 77 -2.98 -0.20 1.07
C LEU A 77 -4.09 -0.34 0.03
N LEU A 78 -3.78 -0.74 -1.20
CA LEU A 78 -4.79 -1.12 -2.21
C LEU A 78 -5.73 -2.22 -1.70
N TYR A 79 -5.19 -3.23 -1.03
CA TYR A 79 -5.97 -4.29 -0.41
C TYR A 79 -6.93 -3.74 0.66
N ALA A 80 -6.44 -2.89 1.58
CA ALA A 80 -7.27 -2.28 2.62
C ALA A 80 -8.39 -1.42 2.02
N ILE A 81 -8.12 -0.66 0.95
CA ILE A 81 -9.13 0.12 0.22
C ILE A 81 -10.18 -0.82 -0.38
N SER A 82 -9.76 -1.91 -1.04
CA SER A 82 -10.68 -2.91 -1.60
C SER A 82 -11.59 -3.53 -0.53
N GLU A 83 -11.04 -3.94 0.62
CA GLU A 83 -11.83 -4.49 1.74
C GLU A 83 -12.79 -3.46 2.32
N LYS A 84 -12.35 -2.20 2.48
CA LYS A 84 -13.20 -1.11 2.97
C LYS A 84 -14.39 -0.89 2.05
N ARG A 85 -14.18 -0.90 0.74
CA ARG A 85 -15.24 -0.76 -0.27
C ARG A 85 -16.26 -1.91 -0.25
N ARG A 86 -15.85 -3.09 0.21
CA ARG A 86 -16.70 -4.28 0.38
C ARG A 86 -17.41 -4.33 1.74
N GLY A 87 -17.17 -3.35 2.62
CA GLY A 87 -17.71 -3.34 3.98
C GLY A 87 -17.04 -4.35 4.93
N ASN A 88 -15.85 -4.86 4.58
CA ASN A 88 -15.14 -5.80 5.45
C ASN A 88 -14.32 -5.05 6.52
N HIS A 89 -15.03 -4.56 7.53
CA HIS A 89 -14.44 -3.76 8.61
C HIS A 89 -13.38 -4.52 9.41
N LYS A 90 -13.54 -5.84 9.59
CA LYS A 90 -12.59 -6.66 10.34
C LYS A 90 -11.21 -6.69 9.65
N ALA A 91 -11.17 -7.01 8.36
CA ALA A 91 -9.91 -7.06 7.61
C ALA A 91 -9.23 -5.68 7.53
N VAL A 92 -10.00 -4.60 7.39
CA VAL A 92 -9.45 -3.23 7.40
C VAL A 92 -8.83 -2.92 8.76
N SER A 93 -9.53 -3.20 9.86
CA SER A 93 -9.01 -2.98 11.21
C SER A 93 -7.74 -3.78 11.48
N GLU A 94 -7.68 -5.05 11.07
CA GLU A 94 -6.49 -5.90 11.22
C GLU A 94 -5.28 -5.28 10.51
N VAL A 95 -5.44 -4.85 9.26
CA VAL A 95 -4.35 -4.22 8.49
C VAL A 95 -3.92 -2.90 9.15
N LEU A 96 -4.85 -2.06 9.57
CA LEU A 96 -4.53 -0.78 10.21
C LEU A 96 -3.84 -0.96 11.56
N ASN A 97 -4.20 -1.98 12.33
CA ASN A 97 -3.56 -2.31 13.60
C ASN A 97 -2.09 -2.74 13.45
N TRP A 98 -1.66 -3.14 12.24
CA TRP A 98 -0.25 -3.42 11.95
C TRP A 98 0.57 -2.15 11.69
N TRP A 99 -0.09 -1.06 11.30
CA TRP A 99 0.58 0.19 10.91
C TRP A 99 0.48 1.26 11.99
N PHE A 100 -0.62 1.30 12.73
CA PHE A 100 -0.93 2.38 13.65
C PHE A 100 -1.12 1.86 15.08
N PRO A 101 -0.73 2.66 16.09
CA PRO A 101 -1.20 2.44 17.45
C PRO A 101 -2.72 2.62 17.53
N GLN A 102 -3.37 1.93 18.47
CA GLN A 102 -4.84 1.91 18.61
C GLN A 102 -5.50 3.30 18.63
N ALA A 103 -4.81 4.30 19.19
CA ALA A 103 -5.32 5.68 19.27
C ALA A 103 -5.55 6.33 17.89
N ASN A 104 -4.76 5.95 16.87
CA ASN A 104 -4.79 6.58 15.53
C ASN A 104 -5.56 5.75 14.51
N VAL A 105 -5.95 4.52 14.86
CA VAL A 105 -6.73 3.64 13.97
C VAL A 105 -8.06 4.27 13.55
N PRO A 106 -8.84 4.95 14.41
CA PRO A 106 -10.07 5.62 13.99
C PRO A 106 -9.85 6.67 12.89
N GLU A 107 -8.84 7.52 13.04
CA GLU A 107 -8.50 8.56 12.05
C GLU A 107 -8.07 7.93 10.71
N ALA A 108 -7.23 6.90 10.75
CA ALA A 108 -6.83 6.15 9.57
C ALA A 108 -8.05 5.48 8.87
N GLN A 109 -9.02 4.98 9.64
CA GLN A 109 -10.25 4.41 9.10
C GLN A 109 -11.13 5.45 8.41
N GLU A 110 -11.23 6.67 8.95
CA GLU A 110 -11.98 7.76 8.35
C GLU A 110 -11.37 8.18 7.01
N ILE A 111 -10.05 8.31 6.95
CA ILE A 111 -9.32 8.61 5.71
C ILE A 111 -9.59 7.53 4.64
N LEU A 112 -9.45 6.24 4.99
CA LEU A 112 -9.77 5.14 4.08
C LEU A 112 -11.25 5.12 3.66
N CYS A 113 -12.15 5.52 4.55
CA CYS A 113 -13.58 5.67 4.23
C CYS A 113 -13.81 6.76 3.18
N GLY A 114 -13.10 7.90 3.28
CA GLY A 114 -13.13 8.98 2.30
C GLY A 114 -12.71 8.51 0.91
N VAL A 115 -11.56 7.81 0.83
CA VAL A 115 -11.07 7.19 -0.41
C VAL A 115 -12.10 6.21 -0.99
N ALA A 116 -12.57 5.27 -0.18
CA ALA A 116 -13.54 4.26 -0.61
C ALA A 116 -14.82 4.90 -1.16
N THR A 117 -15.30 5.96 -0.52
CA THR A 117 -16.48 6.72 -0.93
C THR A 117 -16.27 7.42 -2.28
N LEU A 118 -15.12 8.07 -2.48
CA LEU A 118 -14.79 8.71 -3.76
C LEU A 118 -14.71 7.69 -4.90
N LEU A 119 -14.04 6.56 -4.68
CA LEU A 119 -13.95 5.48 -5.66
C LEU A 119 -15.32 4.87 -5.98
N ASN A 120 -16.19 4.70 -4.97
CA ASN A 120 -17.56 4.22 -5.18
C ASN A 120 -18.39 5.22 -6.01
N LYS A 121 -18.30 6.52 -5.71
CA LYS A 121 -18.99 7.58 -6.47
C LYS A 121 -18.52 7.66 -7.92
N ALA A 122 -17.25 7.42 -8.17
CA ALA A 122 -16.66 7.41 -9.52
C ALA A 122 -16.95 6.10 -10.30
N GLY A 123 -17.65 5.12 -9.71
CA GLY A 123 -17.96 3.85 -10.37
C GLY A 123 -16.73 2.96 -10.63
N VAL A 124 -15.60 3.27 -9.99
CA VAL A 124 -14.30 2.59 -10.16
C VAL A 124 -14.41 1.14 -9.69
N LYS A 125 -14.01 0.16 -10.49
CA LYS A 125 -13.89 -1.25 -10.06
C LYS A 125 -12.43 -1.60 -9.84
N LEU A 126 -12.07 -2.04 -8.63
CA LEU A 126 -10.73 -2.58 -8.34
C LEU A 126 -10.75 -4.09 -8.47
N HIS A 127 -9.57 -4.72 -8.68
CA HIS A 127 -9.48 -6.17 -8.60
C HIS A 127 -9.98 -6.68 -7.25
N THR A 128 -10.36 -7.95 -7.26
CA THR A 128 -10.89 -8.56 -6.05
C THR A 128 -9.80 -8.71 -5.00
N SER A 129 -10.19 -8.55 -3.73
CA SER A 129 -9.36 -8.84 -2.57
C SER A 129 -8.58 -10.16 -2.65
N LYS A 130 -9.18 -11.19 -3.27
CA LYS A 130 -8.56 -12.50 -3.50
C LYS A 130 -7.38 -12.39 -4.47
N GLN A 131 -7.57 -11.71 -5.60
CA GLN A 131 -6.51 -11.48 -6.58
C GLN A 131 -5.38 -10.62 -6.01
N LEU A 132 -5.69 -9.62 -5.17
CA LEU A 132 -4.68 -8.81 -4.49
C LEU A 132 -3.88 -9.65 -3.47
N LYS A 133 -4.55 -10.50 -2.68
CA LYS A 133 -3.89 -11.44 -1.76
C LYS A 133 -2.96 -12.41 -2.48
N GLU A 134 -3.42 -13.02 -3.58
CA GLU A 134 -2.61 -13.93 -4.40
C GLU A 134 -1.38 -13.21 -4.96
N LYS A 135 -1.54 -11.98 -5.47
CA LYS A 135 -0.43 -11.14 -5.95
C LYS A 135 0.58 -10.82 -4.83
N MET A 136 0.11 -10.51 -3.61
CA MET A 136 0.96 -10.25 -2.45
C MET A 136 1.74 -11.48 -1.98
N LEU A 137 1.11 -12.67 -2.00
CA LEU A 137 1.77 -13.92 -1.66
C LEU A 137 2.92 -14.23 -2.64
N VAL A 138 2.67 -14.09 -3.94
CA VAL A 138 3.72 -14.25 -4.96
C VAL A 138 4.87 -13.26 -4.73
N ALA A 139 4.59 -11.99 -4.43
CA ALA A 139 5.60 -10.97 -4.13
C ALA A 139 6.44 -11.29 -2.89
N SER A 140 5.80 -11.89 -1.87
CA SER A 140 6.44 -12.18 -0.58
C SER A 140 7.37 -13.40 -0.66
N VAL A 141 7.05 -14.36 -1.54
CA VAL A 141 7.86 -15.57 -1.77
C VAL A 141 9.02 -15.29 -2.74
N THR A 142 8.90 -14.29 -3.63
CA THR A 142 9.94 -13.92 -4.61
C THR A 142 10.79 -12.72 -4.17
N ARG A 143 11.23 -12.67 -2.91
CA ARG A 143 12.40 -11.85 -2.56
C ARG A 143 13.58 -12.42 -3.36
N PRO A 144 14.26 -11.66 -4.23
CA PRO A 144 15.58 -12.07 -4.66
C PRO A 144 16.41 -12.17 -3.40
N GLU A 145 17.08 -13.31 -3.20
CA GLU A 145 18.23 -13.36 -2.31
C GLU A 145 19.11 -12.18 -2.71
N GLN A 146 19.15 -11.14 -1.88
CA GLN A 146 20.24 -10.21 -1.93
C GLN A 146 21.45 -11.08 -1.64
N HIS A 147 22.26 -11.34 -2.67
CA HIS A 147 23.62 -11.80 -2.52
C HIS A 147 24.33 -10.81 -1.58
N TYR A 148 24.26 -11.07 -0.29
CA TYR A 148 25.25 -10.62 0.65
C TYR A 148 26.50 -11.43 0.30
N SER A 149 27.36 -10.86 -0.54
CA SER A 149 28.79 -11.12 -0.42
C SER A 149 29.21 -10.61 0.95
N SER A 150 29.05 -11.49 1.95
CA SER A 150 29.56 -11.30 3.29
C SER A 150 31.08 -11.44 3.25
N ASN A 151 31.75 -10.32 3.08
CA ASN A 151 33.06 -10.11 3.66
C ASN A 151 32.86 -9.08 4.76
N TYR A 152 32.69 -9.52 6.02
CA TYR A 152 33.22 -8.86 7.23
C TYR A 152 32.88 -9.70 8.47
N VAL A 153 33.85 -10.55 8.82
CA VAL A 153 34.40 -10.84 10.15
C VAL A 153 33.70 -10.19 11.37
N ASN A 154 33.17 -11.06 12.24
CA ASN A 154 33.13 -11.03 13.72
C ASN A 154 32.41 -9.90 14.49
N ARG A 155 31.36 -10.31 15.22
CA ARG A 155 31.19 -10.32 16.71
C ARG A 155 29.82 -9.83 17.17
N ASP A 156 29.14 -10.73 17.87
CA ASP A 156 28.19 -10.50 18.96
C ASP A 156 27.15 -9.40 18.78
N GLN A 157 26.02 -9.77 18.17
CA GLN A 157 24.69 -9.26 18.53
C GLN A 157 23.63 -10.12 17.84
N HIS A 158 22.80 -10.81 18.62
CA HIS A 158 21.57 -11.40 18.12
C HIS A 158 20.51 -10.29 17.95
N PRO A 159 20.00 -10.01 16.74
CA PRO A 159 18.67 -9.44 16.62
C PRO A 159 17.68 -10.60 16.63
N VAL A 160 16.80 -10.64 17.62
CA VAL A 160 15.62 -11.51 17.65
C VAL A 160 14.70 -11.06 16.50
N SER A 161 14.89 -11.66 15.34
CA SER A 161 13.98 -11.50 14.21
C SER A 161 12.74 -12.36 14.48
N LYS A 162 11.67 -11.71 14.95
CA LYS A 162 10.34 -12.33 15.00
C LYS A 162 9.79 -12.35 13.56
N TYR A 163 10.07 -13.41 12.83
CA TYR A 163 9.43 -13.69 11.55
C TYR A 163 8.00 -14.15 11.78
N LEU A 164 7.06 -13.59 11.02
CA LEU A 164 5.69 -14.09 10.91
C LEU A 164 5.73 -15.48 10.25
N THR A 165 5.55 -16.53 11.04
CA THR A 165 5.26 -17.88 10.53
C THR A 165 3.79 -17.97 10.10
N ALA A 166 3.53 -18.85 9.15
CA ALA A 166 2.28 -18.98 8.39
C ALA A 166 1.03 -19.42 9.20
N GLU A 167 1.06 -19.36 10.53
CA GLU A 167 0.03 -19.91 11.41
C GLU A 167 -1.05 -18.90 11.83
N THR A 168 -0.98 -17.63 11.40
CA THR A 168 -1.92 -16.60 11.85
C THR A 168 -3.12 -16.37 10.92
N PHE A 169 -3.45 -17.32 10.04
CA PHE A 169 -4.62 -17.23 9.16
C PHE A 169 -5.53 -18.44 9.31
N HIS A 170 -6.42 -18.37 10.30
CA HIS A 170 -7.64 -19.17 10.40
C HIS A 170 -8.88 -18.26 10.37
#